data_AF-A0A2T7NYZ3-F1
#
_entry.id   AF-A0A2T7NYZ3-F1
#
_cell.length_a   1.000
_cell.length_b   1.000
_cell.length_c   1.000
_cell.angle_alpha   90.00
_cell.angle_beta   90.00
_cell.angle_gamma   90.00
#
_symmetry.space_group_name_H-M   'P 1'
#
loop_
_entity.id
_entity.type
_entity.pdbx_description
1 polymer ?
#
loop_
_entity_poly.entity_id
_entity_poly.type
_entity_poly.pdbx_seq_one_letter_code
_entity_poly.pdbx_strand_id
1 'polypeptide(L)'
;MWGFWDKAHWRGARAALVVGDNLQLTAAGRRVLELFEHRWMTDETHNLAAGTQFTVRGFHGDYEVQVIVQGQEHTNLRQTFSLGNGPHTVNINVS
;
A
#
# COMPACT_ATOMS: atom_id res chain seq x y z
N MET A 1 -7.45 11.98 14.13
CA MET A 1 -7.21 11.12 15.32
C MET A 1 -6.73 12.00 16.45
N TRP A 2 -7.36 11.93 17.63
CA TRP A 2 -6.95 12.74 18.77
C TRP A 2 -5.95 11.97 19.63
N GLY A 3 -4.65 12.22 19.42
CA GLY A 3 -3.55 11.66 20.22
C GLY A 3 -2.93 10.37 19.66
N PHE A 4 -1.77 10.52 19.02
CA PHE A 4 -0.95 9.41 18.52
C PHE A 4 -0.13 8.73 19.63
N TRP A 5 0.41 9.53 20.55
CA TRP A 5 1.37 9.13 21.58
C TRP A 5 0.81 9.38 22.97
N ASP A 6 1.04 8.43 23.90
CA ASP A 6 0.49 8.46 25.25
C ASP A 6 0.94 9.67 26.07
N LYS A 7 2.18 10.13 25.92
CA LYS A 7 2.68 11.31 26.62
C LYS A 7 2.07 12.62 26.13
N ALA A 8 1.44 12.62 24.95
CA ALA A 8 0.74 13.76 24.37
C ALA A 8 -0.79 13.60 24.36
N HIS A 9 -1.33 12.58 25.04
CA HIS A 9 -2.76 12.34 25.09
C HIS A 9 -3.29 12.41 26.53
N TRP A 10 -4.35 13.20 26.75
CA TRP A 10 -5.04 13.34 28.04
C TRP A 10 -5.59 12.04 28.67
N ARG A 11 -5.72 10.93 27.91
CA ARG A 11 -6.14 9.60 28.40
C ARG A 11 -4.98 8.60 28.46
N GLY A 12 -3.75 9.06 28.21
CA GLY A 12 -2.54 8.26 28.22
C GLY A 12 -2.61 7.04 27.31
N ALA A 13 -1.98 5.95 27.75
CA ALA A 13 -1.79 4.72 26.99
C ALA A 13 -3.07 4.06 26.45
N ARG A 14 -4.23 4.31 27.08
CA ARG A 14 -5.51 3.67 26.69
C ARG A 14 -6.10 4.24 25.40
N ALA A 15 -5.63 5.40 24.96
CA ALA A 15 -6.15 6.09 23.78
C ALA A 15 -5.07 6.41 22.73
N ALA A 16 -3.82 6.00 22.97
CA ALA A 16 -2.70 6.22 22.05
C ALA A 16 -2.42 5.01 21.15
N LEU A 17 -1.82 5.25 20.00
CA LEU A 17 -1.32 4.19 19.12
C LEU A 17 0.08 3.71 19.54
N VAL A 18 0.86 4.58 20.18
CA VAL A 18 2.19 4.27 20.71
C VAL A 18 2.35 4.72 22.15
N VAL A 19 3.20 4.03 22.92
CA VAL A 19 3.44 4.28 24.35
C VAL A 19 4.93 4.42 24.66
N GLY A 20 5.24 5.28 25.64
CA GLY A 20 6.59 5.48 26.17
C GLY A 20 7.54 6.21 25.21
N ASP A 21 8.77 6.44 25.65
CA ASP A 21 9.78 7.19 24.88
C ASP A 21 10.26 6.45 23.63
N ASN A 22 10.18 5.12 23.65
CA ASN A 22 10.61 4.27 22.54
C ASN A 22 9.48 3.99 21.52
N LEU A 23 8.35 4.71 21.62
CA LEU A 23 7.20 4.61 20.71
C LEU A 23 6.70 3.17 20.49
N GLN A 24 6.60 2.38 21.56
CA GLN A 24 6.14 1.00 21.44
C GLN A 24 4.67 0.95 21.02
N LEU A 25 4.34 0.11 20.03
CA LEU A 25 2.97 0.01 19.52
C LEU A 25 2.00 -0.56 20.57
N THR A 26 0.84 0.07 20.70
CA THR A 26 -0.32 -0.50 21.38
C THR A 26 -1.03 -1.50 20.46
N ALA A 27 -2.03 -2.22 20.98
CA ALA A 27 -2.89 -3.06 20.16
C ALA A 27 -3.62 -2.25 19.07
N ALA A 28 -4.05 -1.03 19.39
CA ALA A 28 -4.65 -0.12 18.42
C ALA A 28 -3.64 0.30 17.34
N GLY A 29 -2.40 0.64 17.73
CA GLY A 29 -1.33 0.99 16.79
C GLY A 29 -1.03 -0.14 15.80
N ARG A 30 -0.87 -1.37 16.30
CA ARG A 30 -0.70 -2.56 15.45
C ARG A 30 -1.86 -2.78 14.49
N ARG A 31 -3.11 -2.56 14.95
CA ARG A 31 -4.28 -2.70 14.09
C ARG A 31 -4.31 -1.65 12.98
N VAL A 32 -3.93 -0.41 13.27
CA VAL A 32 -3.84 0.65 12.24
C VAL A 32 -2.77 0.31 11.19
N LEU A 33 -1.60 -0.18 11.62
CA LEU A 33 -0.56 -0.60 10.69
C LEU A 33 -1.02 -1.77 9.82
N GLU A 34 -1.64 -2.82 10.40
CA GLU A 34 -2.17 -3.93 9.59
C GLU A 34 -3.19 -3.45 8.55
N LEU A 35 -4.07 -2.53 8.93
CA LEU A 35 -5.04 -1.96 8.00
C LEU A 35 -4.34 -1.21 6.86
N PHE A 36 -3.36 -0.38 7.20
CA PHE A 36 -2.62 0.40 6.21
C PHE A 36 -1.80 -0.50 5.28
N GLU A 37 -1.00 -1.41 5.84
CA GLU A 37 -0.05 -2.26 5.13
C GLU A 37 -0.70 -3.37 4.31
N HIS A 38 -1.85 -3.88 4.75
CA HIS A 38 -2.42 -5.10 4.17
C HIS A 38 -3.87 -4.98 3.72
N ARG A 39 -4.57 -3.89 4.07
CA ARG A 39 -6.00 -3.75 3.76
C ARG A 39 -6.35 -2.51 2.96
N TRP A 40 -5.58 -1.44 3.04
CA TRP A 40 -5.86 -0.15 2.40
C TRP A 40 -4.81 0.25 1.35
N MET A 41 -3.82 -0.61 1.13
CA MET A 41 -2.95 -0.55 -0.03
C MET A 41 -3.31 -1.67 -1.01
N THR A 42 -2.83 -1.53 -2.24
CA THR A 42 -2.99 -2.55 -3.27
C THR A 42 -1.60 -2.91 -3.77
N ASP A 43 -1.23 -4.16 -3.57
CA ASP A 43 -0.01 -4.80 -4.06
C ASP A 43 -0.44 -6.16 -4.63
N GLU A 44 -0.35 -6.30 -5.94
CA GLU A 44 -0.85 -7.45 -6.69
C GLU A 44 0.18 -7.88 -7.72
N THR A 45 0.44 -9.17 -7.81
CA THR A 45 1.36 -9.76 -8.79
C THR A 45 0.60 -10.75 -9.67
N HIS A 46 0.66 -10.53 -10.98
CA HIS A 46 0.00 -11.39 -11.96
C HIS A 46 1.01 -12.04 -12.89
N ASN A 47 0.85 -13.35 -13.12
CA ASN A 47 1.62 -14.08 -14.11
C ASN A 47 0.94 -13.95 -15.49
N LEU A 48 1.70 -13.52 -16.51
CA LEU A 48 1.20 -13.30 -17.86
C LEU A 48 1.15 -14.56 -18.73
N ALA A 49 1.47 -15.75 -18.20
CA ALA A 49 1.44 -17.00 -18.94
C ALA A 49 0.02 -17.38 -19.43
N ALA A 50 -1.02 -16.96 -18.71
CA ALA A 50 -2.42 -17.24 -19.06
C ALA A 50 -3.05 -16.17 -19.97
N GLY A 51 -2.34 -15.07 -20.25
CA GLY A 51 -2.83 -13.95 -21.05
C GLY A 51 -2.14 -12.63 -20.72
N THR A 52 -2.25 -11.65 -21.63
CA THR A 52 -1.57 -10.35 -21.54
C THR A 52 -2.45 -9.22 -20.98
N GLN A 53 -3.69 -9.52 -20.61
CA GLN A 53 -4.65 -8.56 -20.06
C GLN A 53 -5.29 -9.11 -18.80
N PHE A 54 -5.39 -8.25 -17.78
CA PHE A 54 -6.06 -8.55 -16.52
C PHE A 54 -6.68 -7.27 -15.95
N THR A 55 -7.55 -7.43 -14.96
CA THR A 55 -8.19 -6.31 -14.26
C THR A 55 -7.94 -6.45 -12.77
N VAL A 56 -7.48 -5.36 -12.16
CA VAL A 56 -7.20 -5.28 -10.73
C VAL A 56 -8.15 -4.26 -10.10
N ARG A 57 -8.65 -4.56 -8.90
CA ARG A 57 -9.36 -3.57 -8.08
C ARG A 57 -8.38 -3.00 -7.09
N GLY A 58 -8.11 -1.70 -7.18
CA GLY A 58 -7.21 -0.99 -6.28
C GLY A 58 -7.91 0.07 -5.45
N PHE A 59 -7.28 0.47 -4.34
CA PHE A 59 -7.68 1.66 -3.58
C PHE A 59 -7.27 2.95 -4.30
N HIS A 60 -7.89 4.08 -3.95
CA HIS A 60 -7.42 5.38 -4.43
C HIS A 60 -5.98 5.64 -4.02
N GLY A 61 -5.15 6.10 -4.97
CA GLY A 61 -3.77 6.44 -4.67
C GLY A 61 -2.90 6.46 -5.91
N ASP A 62 -1.61 6.66 -5.66
CA ASP A 62 -0.57 6.61 -6.67
C ASP A 62 0.02 5.20 -6.74
N TYR A 63 0.27 4.74 -7.96
CA TYR A 63 0.70 3.40 -8.27
C TYR A 63 1.96 3.42 -9.13
N GLU A 64 2.77 2.38 -8.94
CA GLU A 64 3.88 2.02 -9.83
C GLU A 64 3.60 0.61 -10.38
N VAL A 65 3.74 0.45 -11.69
CA VAL A 65 3.72 -0.87 -12.34
C VAL A 65 5.15 -1.24 -12.69
N GLN A 66 5.54 -2.44 -12.27
CA GLN A 66 6.82 -3.05 -12.59
C GLN A 66 6.60 -4.29 -13.44
N VAL A 67 7.48 -4.51 -14.42
CA VAL A 67 7.45 -5.70 -15.27
C VAL A 67 8.68 -6.54 -14.99
N ILE A 68 8.45 -7.80 -14.62
CA ILE A 68 9.51 -8.77 -14.37
C ILE A 68 9.50 -9.79 -15.50
N VAL A 69 10.61 -9.91 -16.22
CA VAL A 69 10.81 -10.90 -17.28
C VAL A 69 11.97 -11.79 -16.89
N GLN A 70 11.76 -13.11 -16.89
CA GLN A 70 12.80 -14.09 -16.52
C GLN A 70 13.47 -13.82 -15.16
N GLY A 71 12.73 -13.24 -14.20
CA GLY A 71 13.22 -12.93 -12.87
C GLY A 71 14.07 -11.65 -12.77
N GLN A 72 14.09 -10.82 -13.82
CA GLN A 72 14.73 -9.50 -13.80
C GLN A 72 13.68 -8.41 -13.98
N GLU A 73 13.80 -7.34 -13.19
CA GLU A 73 12.96 -6.16 -13.37
C GLU A 73 13.42 -5.38 -14.61
N HIS A 74 12.49 -5.13 -15.51
CA HIS A 74 12.69 -4.25 -16.67
C HIS A 74 12.32 -2.82 -16.29
N THR A 75 13.26 -2.12 -15.67
CA THR A 75 13.06 -0.74 -15.16
C THR A 75 12.65 0.25 -16.25
N ASN A 76 13.00 0.00 -17.52
CA ASN A 76 12.57 0.80 -18.67
C ASN A 76 11.07 0.69 -18.99
N LEU A 77 10.40 -0.34 -18.46
CA LEU A 77 8.95 -0.56 -18.63
C LEU A 77 8.15 -0.06 -17.43
N ARG A 78 8.81 0.50 -16.42
CA ARG A 78 8.16 1.04 -15.24
C ARG A 78 7.26 2.21 -15.61
N GLN A 79 6.03 2.18 -15.12
CA GLN A 79 5.05 3.26 -15.32
C GLN A 79 4.44 3.65 -13.98
N THR A 80 4.13 4.94 -13.84
CA THR A 80 3.40 5.46 -12.68
C THR A 80 2.07 6.05 -13.13
N PHE A 81 1.05 5.90 -12.29
CA PHE A 81 -0.27 6.47 -12.54
C PHE A 81 -1.03 6.69 -11.23
N SER A 82 -2.06 7.54 -11.26
CA SER A 82 -2.94 7.75 -10.11
C SER A 82 -4.31 7.11 -10.37
N LEU A 83 -4.78 6.28 -9.44
CA LEU A 83 -6.13 5.70 -9.46
C LEU A 83 -7.09 6.59 -8.68
N GLY A 84 -8.07 7.14 -9.40
CA GLY A 84 -9.20 7.89 -8.84
C GLY A 84 -10.48 7.07 -8.77
N ASN A 85 -11.63 7.74 -8.81
CA ASN A 85 -12.95 7.11 -8.61
C ASN A 85 -13.41 6.25 -9.80
N GLY A 86 -12.67 6.27 -10.91
CA GLY A 86 -13.02 5.61 -12.16
C GLY A 86 -11.95 4.61 -12.60
N PRO A 87 -12.28 3.72 -13.55
CA PRO A 87 -11.32 2.78 -14.11
C PRO A 87 -10.17 3.52 -14.80
N HIS A 88 -8.97 2.99 -14.65
CA HIS A 88 -7.77 3.48 -15.30
C HIS A 88 -7.13 2.33 -16.09
N THR A 89 -6.80 2.57 -17.36
CA THR A 89 -6.19 1.57 -18.23
C THR A 89 -4.70 1.90 -18.40
N VAL A 90 -3.85 0.94 -18.08
CA VAL A 90 -2.40 1.01 -18.28
C VAL A 90 -2.03 0.07 -19.42
N ASN A 91 -1.32 0.58 -20.44
CA ASN A 91 -0.83 -0.22 -21.55
C ASN A 91 0.71 -0.25 -21.51
N ILE A 92 1.28 -1.45 -21.49
CA ILE A 92 2.73 -1.65 -21.41
C ILE A 92 3.19 -2.42 -22.64
N ASN A 93 4.06 -1.80 -23.43
CA ASN A 93 4.64 -2.41 -24.62
C ASN A 93 5.94 -3.12 -24.24
N VAL A 94 5.90 -4.45 -24.21
CA VAL A 94 7.08 -5.30 -23.97
C VAL A 94 7.65 -5.67 -25.34
N SER A 95 8.61 -4.88 -25.83
CA SER A 95 9.32 -5.11 -27.10
C SER A 95 10.44 -6.12 -26.97
#